data_AF-A0A8T4AXN0-F1
#
_entry.id   AF-A0A8T4AXN0-F1
#
_cell.length_a   1.000
_cell.length_b   1.000
_cell.length_c   1.000
_cell.angle_alpha   90.00
_cell.angle_beta   90.00
_cell.angle_gamma   90.00
#
_symmetry.space_group_name_H-M   'P 1'
#
loop_
_entity.id
_entity.type
_entity.pdbx_description
1 polymer ?
#
loop_
_entity_poly.entity_id
_entity_poly.type
_entity_poly.pdbx_seq_one_letter_code
_entity_poly.pdbx_strand_id
1 'polypeptide(L)'
;MDRRTFLTSSAALGVTASPSAASTIDPLVNMFARWARAKHRWYALAPEHDNLDAPEMLEAWAEKESMYDQMLTSQAKSLEGLRCQLVLLWEEDGPLFMAGSDGSETERKDPAFMLLAQILVGVESLTATPSWKNVNPKMLSPSQF
;
A
#
# COMPACT_ATOMS: atom_id res chain seq x y z
N MET A 1 -50.21 -31.80 28.72
CA MET A 1 -51.47 -31.13 28.32
C MET A 1 -51.41 -29.77 29.00
N ASP A 2 -51.33 -28.59 28.37
CA ASP A 2 -51.55 -28.10 26.99
C ASP A 2 -50.55 -26.94 26.78
N ARG A 3 -49.68 -26.92 25.75
CA ARG A 3 -49.85 -26.39 24.39
C ARG A 3 -50.84 -25.22 24.20
N ARG A 4 -50.23 -24.05 23.95
CA ARG A 4 -50.68 -22.86 23.18
C ARG A 4 -51.54 -21.84 23.93
N THR A 5 -51.06 -20.60 23.98
CA THR A 5 -51.70 -19.46 23.29
C THR A 5 -50.65 -18.38 22.99
N PHE A 6 -50.61 -17.98 21.73
CA PHE A 6 -49.81 -16.93 21.09
C PHE A 6 -50.31 -15.53 21.46
N LEU A 7 -49.45 -14.50 21.40
CA LEU A 7 -49.72 -13.17 20.81
C LEU A 7 -48.36 -12.47 20.56
N THR A 8 -47.76 -12.62 19.38
CA THR A 8 -47.63 -11.57 18.33
C THR A 8 -47.41 -10.14 18.85
N SER A 9 -46.18 -9.65 18.66
CA SER A 9 -45.92 -8.24 18.35
C SER A 9 -44.90 -8.18 17.21
N SER A 10 -45.42 -7.92 16.01
CA SER A 10 -44.65 -7.41 14.89
C SER A 10 -44.24 -5.97 15.19
N ALA A 11 -42.95 -5.69 15.18
CA ALA A 11 -42.46 -4.33 15.05
C ALA A 11 -41.19 -4.34 14.19
N ALA A 12 -41.41 -3.89 12.95
CA ALA A 12 -40.48 -3.29 12.01
C ALA A 12 -39.09 -3.94 11.84
N LEU A 13 -38.92 -4.57 10.67
CA LEU A 13 -37.64 -4.69 9.99
C LEU A 13 -37.04 -3.28 9.82
N GLY A 14 -36.30 -2.82 10.83
CA GLY A 14 -35.28 -1.82 10.65
C GLY A 14 -34.17 -2.46 9.84
N VAL A 15 -34.32 -2.47 8.51
CA VAL A 15 -33.16 -2.60 7.62
C VAL A 15 -32.33 -1.35 7.88
N THR A 16 -31.45 -1.41 8.88
CA THR A 16 -30.31 -0.51 8.94
C THR A 16 -29.56 -0.79 7.65
N ALA A 17 -29.69 0.13 6.70
CA ALA A 17 -28.85 0.13 5.52
C ALA A 17 -27.42 -0.07 6.00
N SER A 18 -26.86 -1.23 5.67
CA SER A 18 -25.43 -1.48 5.88
C SER A 18 -24.72 -0.31 5.22
N PRO A 19 -23.88 0.47 5.92
CA PRO A 19 -23.15 1.54 5.28
C PRO A 19 -22.40 0.90 4.12
N SER A 20 -22.78 1.30 2.91
CA SER A 20 -22.06 0.95 1.69
C SER A 20 -20.60 1.20 2.00
N ALA A 21 -19.80 0.13 2.00
CA ALA A 21 -18.36 0.21 2.21
C ALA A 21 -17.82 1.06 1.05
N ALA A 22 -17.76 2.37 1.26
CA ALA A 22 -16.93 3.24 0.45
C ALA A 22 -15.55 2.59 0.54
N SER A 23 -15.03 2.13 -0.59
CA SER A 23 -13.67 1.65 -0.69
C SER A 23 -12.77 2.84 -0.39
N THR A 24 -12.54 3.10 0.88
CA THR A 24 -11.63 4.15 1.34
C THR A 24 -10.26 3.66 0.91
N ILE A 25 -9.79 4.18 -0.22
CA ILE A 25 -8.42 4.00 -0.69
C ILE A 25 -7.52 4.26 0.52
N ASP A 26 -6.61 3.32 0.79
CA ASP A 26 -5.70 3.43 1.91
C ASP A 26 -4.95 4.77 1.84
N PRO A 27 -5.01 5.61 2.89
CA PRO A 27 -4.37 6.92 2.88
C PRO A 27 -2.88 6.86 2.51
N LEU A 28 -2.20 5.76 2.84
CA LEU A 28 -0.80 5.55 2.49
C LEU A 28 -0.55 5.58 0.98
N VAL A 29 -1.50 5.14 0.16
CA VAL A 29 -1.34 5.14 -1.31
C VAL A 29 -1.24 6.58 -1.82
N ASN A 30 -2.06 7.48 -1.28
CA ASN A 30 -2.02 8.90 -1.64
C ASN A 30 -0.75 9.58 -1.11
N MET A 31 -0.36 9.27 0.13
CA MET A 31 0.89 9.78 0.72
C MET A 31 2.11 9.35 -0.09
N PHE A 32 2.17 8.07 -0.47
CA PHE A 32 3.25 7.50 -1.28
C PHE A 32 3.34 8.15 -2.66
N ALA A 33 2.20 8.36 -3.34
CA ALA A 33 2.17 9.03 -4.63
C ALA A 33 2.71 10.48 -4.56
N ARG A 34 2.45 11.18 -3.45
CA ARG A 34 3.00 12.52 -3.20
C ARG A 34 4.48 12.48 -2.91
N TRP A 35 4.91 11.58 -2.02
CA TRP A 35 6.32 11.34 -1.71
C TRP A 35 7.14 11.03 -2.98
N ALA A 36 6.67 10.09 -3.79
CA ALA A 36 7.36 9.66 -5.02
C ALA A 36 7.46 10.81 -6.04
N ARG A 37 6.41 11.63 -6.16
CA ARG A 37 6.42 12.82 -7.03
C ARG A 37 7.41 13.87 -6.56
N ALA A 38 7.45 14.16 -5.25
CA ALA A 38 8.40 15.10 -4.66
C ALA A 38 9.84 14.61 -4.82
N LYS A 39 10.11 13.32 -4.58
CA LYS A 39 11.40 12.67 -4.84
C LYS A 39 11.82 12.80 -6.30
N HIS A 40 10.93 12.50 -7.25
CA HIS A 40 11.22 12.64 -8.68
C HIS A 40 11.49 14.10 -9.07
N ARG A 41 10.72 15.06 -8.53
CA ARG A 41 10.97 16.49 -8.74
C ARG A 41 12.35 16.89 -8.23
N TRP A 42 12.74 16.44 -7.04
CA TRP A 42 14.05 16.72 -6.48
C TRP A 42 15.19 16.19 -7.36
N TYR A 43 15.10 14.93 -7.81
CA TYR A 43 16.09 14.36 -8.75
C TYR A 43 16.11 15.03 -10.11
N ALA A 44 14.98 15.55 -10.61
CA ALA A 44 14.94 16.28 -11.87
C ALA A 44 15.61 17.66 -11.78
N LEU A 45 15.56 18.30 -10.60
CA LEU A 45 16.19 19.59 -10.34
C LEU A 45 17.70 19.46 -10.08
N ALA A 46 18.15 18.35 -9.51
CA ALA A 46 19.55 18.16 -9.11
C ALA A 46 20.59 18.37 -10.25
N PRO A 47 20.37 17.97 -11.51
CA PRO A 47 21.30 18.25 -12.61
C PRO A 47 21.29 19.70 -13.10
N GLU A 48 20.21 20.45 -12.86
CA GLU A 48 20.05 21.83 -13.33
C GLU A 48 20.63 22.86 -12.34
N HIS A 49 20.97 22.42 -11.14
CA HIS A 49 21.44 23.27 -10.06
C HIS A 49 22.73 22.74 -9.45
N ASP A 50 23.82 23.50 -9.62
CA ASP A 50 25.05 23.31 -8.82
C ASP A 50 24.84 23.62 -7.32
N ASN A 51 23.73 24.28 -6.98
CA ASN A 51 23.37 24.67 -5.63
C ASN A 51 22.13 23.91 -5.14
N LEU A 52 22.35 22.88 -4.30
CA LEU A 52 21.30 22.07 -3.65
C LEU A 52 20.35 22.87 -2.73
N ASP A 53 20.71 24.12 -2.40
CA ASP A 53 19.91 25.03 -1.58
C ASP A 53 18.98 25.95 -2.41
N ALA A 54 18.82 25.69 -3.71
CA ALA A 54 17.83 26.40 -4.52
C ALA A 54 16.42 26.26 -3.89
N PRO A 55 15.60 27.33 -3.82
CA PRO A 55 14.28 27.29 -3.19
C PRO A 55 13.41 26.13 -3.67
N GLU A 56 13.41 25.86 -4.98
CA GLU A 56 12.62 24.80 -5.60
C GLU A 56 13.08 23.39 -5.18
N MET A 57 14.37 23.21 -4.90
CA MET A 57 14.89 21.95 -4.35
C MET A 57 14.57 21.80 -2.87
N LEU A 58 14.66 22.86 -2.08
CA LEU A 58 14.27 22.84 -0.67
C LEU A 58 12.78 22.56 -0.50
N GLU A 59 11.93 23.12 -1.36
CA GLU A 59 10.49 22.81 -1.39
C GLU A 59 10.23 21.33 -1.70
N ALA A 60 10.85 20.80 -2.75
CA ALA A 60 10.70 19.40 -3.14
C ALA A 60 11.23 18.45 -2.05
N TRP A 61 12.34 18.81 -1.41
CA TRP A 61 12.91 18.09 -0.28
C TRP A 61 11.95 18.10 0.93
N ALA A 62 11.46 19.27 1.32
CA ALA A 62 10.55 19.42 2.45
C ALA A 62 9.23 18.66 2.25
N GLU A 63 8.66 18.67 1.05
CA GLU A 63 7.47 17.85 0.75
C GLU A 63 7.78 16.35 0.83
N LYS A 64 8.93 15.92 0.28
CA LYS A 64 9.38 14.52 0.35
C LYS A 64 9.56 14.07 1.80
N GLU A 65 10.31 14.81 2.62
CA GLU A 65 10.54 14.48 4.04
C GLU A 65 9.24 14.47 4.85
N SER A 66 8.37 15.47 4.64
CA SER A 66 7.09 15.54 5.35
C SER A 66 6.19 14.32 5.05
N MET A 67 6.18 13.83 3.81
CA MET A 67 5.43 12.61 3.47
C MET A 67 6.12 11.36 4.02
N TYR A 68 7.46 11.31 4.01
CA TYR A 68 8.24 10.20 4.57
C TYR A 68 7.91 9.99 6.06
N ASP A 69 8.00 11.04 6.87
CA ASP A 69 7.71 11.01 8.32
C ASP A 69 6.27 10.56 8.62
N GLN A 70 5.31 11.05 7.82
CA GLN A 70 3.91 10.65 7.95
C GLN A 70 3.71 9.17 7.61
N MET A 71 4.40 8.66 6.59
CA MET A 71 4.30 7.26 6.20
C MET A 71 4.94 6.30 7.20
N LEU A 72 6.03 6.71 7.87
CA LEU A 72 6.69 5.93 8.93
C LEU A 72 5.82 5.73 10.18
N THR A 73 4.96 6.71 10.48
CA THR A 73 4.08 6.69 11.66
C THR A 73 2.66 6.23 11.36
N SER A 74 2.35 6.01 10.08
CA SER A 74 1.03 5.55 9.63
C SER A 74 0.96 4.02 9.57
N GLN A 75 -0.23 3.47 9.83
CA GLN A 75 -0.48 2.03 9.72
C GLN A 75 -1.17 1.72 8.39
N ALA A 76 -0.64 0.74 7.65
CA ALA A 76 -1.31 0.22 6.46
C ALA A 76 -2.62 -0.51 6.79
N LYS A 77 -3.64 -0.25 5.96
CA LYS A 77 -5.00 -0.81 6.09
C LYS A 77 -5.37 -1.69 4.90
N SER A 78 -4.48 -1.81 3.93
CA SER A 78 -4.65 -2.58 2.70
C SER A 78 -3.31 -3.20 2.25
N LEU A 79 -3.37 -4.14 1.30
CA LEU A 79 -2.16 -4.68 0.67
C LEU A 79 -1.43 -3.62 -0.14
N GLU A 80 -2.15 -2.70 -0.78
CA GLU A 80 -1.60 -1.56 -1.50
C GLU A 80 -0.84 -0.61 -0.56
N GLY A 81 -1.39 -0.35 0.63
CA GLY A 81 -0.71 0.43 1.67
C GLY A 81 0.55 -0.26 2.19
N LEU A 82 0.49 -1.57 2.43
CA LEU A 82 1.66 -2.38 2.81
C LEU A 82 2.73 -2.35 1.71
N ARG A 83 2.33 -2.44 0.43
CA ARG A 83 3.23 -2.29 -0.70
C ARG A 83 3.95 -0.94 -0.64
N CYS A 84 3.21 0.15 -0.41
CA CYS A 84 3.80 1.49 -0.32
C CYS A 84 4.86 1.59 0.79
N GLN A 85 4.61 1.00 1.96
CA GLN A 85 5.59 0.98 3.06
C GLN A 85 6.80 0.10 2.77
N LEU A 86 6.61 -1.04 2.11
CA LEU A 86 7.72 -1.91 1.71
C LEU A 86 8.61 -1.26 0.66
N VAL A 87 8.04 -0.52 -0.29
CA VAL A 87 8.83 0.26 -1.25
C VAL A 87 9.58 1.38 -0.52
N LEU A 88 8.94 2.06 0.44
CA LEU A 88 9.59 3.09 1.25
C LEU A 88 10.81 2.52 2.00
N LEU A 89 10.65 1.36 2.63
CA LEU A 89 11.73 0.66 3.34
C LEU A 89 12.84 0.21 2.41
N TRP A 90 12.50 -0.32 1.23
CA TRP A 90 13.49 -0.70 0.21
C TRP A 90 14.30 0.50 -0.29
N GLU A 91 13.68 1.68 -0.34
CA GLU A 91 14.35 2.90 -0.81
C GLU A 91 15.29 3.50 0.24
N GLU A 92 15.04 3.25 1.53
CA GLU A 92 15.90 3.69 2.64
C GLU A 92 17.03 2.70 2.91
N ASP A 93 16.67 1.43 3.10
CA ASP A 93 17.59 0.39 3.59
C ASP A 93 18.01 -0.58 2.49
N GLY A 94 17.46 -0.50 1.28
CA GLY A 94 17.82 -1.41 0.20
C GLY A 94 19.28 -1.27 -0.24
N PRO A 95 19.79 -2.22 -1.02
CA PRO A 95 21.17 -2.18 -1.50
C PRO A 95 21.43 -0.90 -2.31
N LEU A 96 22.32 -0.05 -1.79
CA LEU A 96 22.76 1.17 -2.46
C LEU A 96 23.69 0.80 -3.62
N PHE A 97 23.13 0.68 -4.82
CA PHE A 97 23.94 0.54 -6.03
C PHE A 97 24.56 1.88 -6.40
N MET A 98 25.66 2.26 -5.72
CA MET A 98 26.51 3.32 -6.26
C MET A 98 27.31 2.76 -7.44
N ALA A 99 27.21 3.40 -8.60
CA ALA A 99 28.01 3.01 -9.76
C ALA A 99 29.50 3.14 -9.42
N GLY A 100 30.23 2.03 -9.40
CA GLY A 100 31.65 1.98 -9.04
C GLY A 100 31.95 1.78 -7.56
N SER A 101 30.95 1.67 -6.68
CA SER A 101 31.17 0.96 -5.43
C SER A 101 31.18 -0.53 -5.74
N ASP A 102 32.06 -1.26 -5.05
CA ASP A 102 31.92 -2.70 -4.93
C ASP A 102 30.68 -2.94 -4.06
N GLY A 103 29.49 -2.65 -4.59
CA GLY A 103 28.20 -2.98 -3.98
C GLY A 103 28.18 -4.48 -3.86
N SER A 104 28.73 -4.93 -2.74
CA SER A 104 29.49 -6.17 -2.74
C SER A 104 28.52 -7.29 -3.03
N GLU A 105 28.97 -8.34 -3.71
CA GLU A 105 28.16 -9.55 -3.86
C GLU A 105 27.61 -10.04 -2.50
N THR A 106 28.30 -9.67 -1.41
CA THR A 106 27.89 -9.83 -0.01
C THR A 106 26.64 -9.04 0.37
N GLU A 107 26.52 -7.75 0.04
CA GLU A 107 25.31 -6.95 0.30
C GLU A 107 24.10 -7.51 -0.45
N ARG A 108 24.29 -7.95 -1.70
CA ARG A 108 23.21 -8.60 -2.48
C ARG A 108 22.73 -9.93 -1.88
N LYS A 109 23.60 -10.59 -1.11
CA LYS A 109 23.32 -11.86 -0.43
C LYS A 109 22.91 -11.65 1.03
N ASP A 110 22.73 -10.41 1.48
CA ASP A 110 22.19 -10.15 2.80
C ASP A 110 20.78 -10.78 2.90
N PRO A 111 20.55 -11.72 3.83
CA PRO A 111 19.27 -12.38 3.99
C PRO A 111 18.11 -11.40 4.21
N ALA A 112 18.35 -10.25 4.84
CA ALA A 112 17.34 -9.22 5.08
C ALA A 112 16.88 -8.58 3.76
N PHE A 113 17.81 -8.22 2.86
CA PHE A 113 17.46 -7.66 1.55
C PHE A 113 16.83 -8.71 0.63
N MET A 114 17.32 -9.95 0.66
CA MET A 114 16.67 -11.03 -0.08
C MET A 114 15.24 -11.26 0.39
N LEU A 115 15.00 -11.27 1.70
CA LEU A 115 13.65 -11.42 2.26
C LEU A 115 12.76 -10.22 1.92
N LEU A 116 13.26 -8.99 2.07
CA LEU A 116 12.52 -7.77 1.74
C LEU A 116 12.12 -7.76 0.26
N ALA A 117 13.03 -8.11 -0.65
CA ALA A 117 12.74 -8.24 -2.09
C ALA A 117 11.67 -9.30 -2.35
N GLN A 118 11.74 -10.47 -1.71
CA GLN A 118 10.75 -11.53 -1.88
C GLN A 118 9.36 -11.13 -1.34
N ILE A 119 9.30 -10.43 -0.21
CA ILE A 119 8.05 -9.89 0.33
C ILE A 119 7.46 -8.88 -0.66
N LEU A 120 8.28 -7.98 -1.22
CA LEU A 120 7.84 -6.99 -2.19
C LEU A 120 7.22 -7.66 -3.43
N VAL A 121 7.92 -8.64 -4.04
CA VAL A 121 7.41 -9.42 -5.18
C VAL A 121 6.11 -10.14 -4.84
N GLY A 122 6.03 -10.73 -3.64
CA GLY A 122 4.82 -11.41 -3.16
C GLY A 122 3.64 -10.46 -3.03
N VAL A 123 3.83 -9.28 -2.44
CA VAL A 123 2.79 -8.26 -2.29
C VAL A 123 2.39 -7.68 -3.65
N GLU A 124 3.32 -7.49 -4.58
CA GLU A 124 3.00 -7.08 -5.95
C GLU A 124 2.11 -8.09 -6.67
N SER A 125 2.42 -9.38 -6.55
CA SER A 125 1.58 -10.45 -7.11
C SER A 125 0.17 -10.44 -6.51
N LEU A 126 0.06 -10.23 -5.19
CA LEU A 126 -1.22 -10.19 -4.48
C LEU A 126 -2.05 -8.94 -4.80
N THR A 127 -1.41 -7.79 -4.96
CA THR A 127 -2.07 -6.52 -5.37
C THR A 127 -2.40 -6.50 -6.86
N ALA A 128 -1.66 -7.25 -7.70
CA ALA A 128 -1.95 -7.42 -9.12
C ALA A 128 -3.02 -8.48 -9.41
N THR A 129 -3.55 -9.20 -8.39
CA THR A 129 -4.51 -10.29 -8.63
C THR A 129 -5.79 -9.76 -9.27
N PRO A 130 -6.21 -10.26 -10.46
CA PRO A 130 -7.45 -9.83 -11.06
C PRO A 130 -8.64 -10.31 -10.22
N SER A 131 -9.65 -9.44 -10.09
CA SER A 131 -10.79 -9.52 -9.17
C SER A 131 -11.70 -10.76 -9.27
N TRP A 132 -11.38 -11.74 -10.13
CA TRP A 132 -12.15 -12.98 -10.29
C TRP A 132 -12.05 -13.94 -9.08
N LYS A 133 -11.15 -13.71 -8.12
CA LYS A 133 -11.21 -14.41 -6.81
C LYS A 133 -12.30 -13.87 -5.86
N ASN A 134 -13.01 -12.82 -6.24
CA ASN A 134 -14.29 -12.41 -5.63
C ASN A 134 -15.51 -13.08 -6.29
N VAL A 135 -15.32 -14.10 -7.15
CA VAL A 135 -16.44 -14.86 -7.69
C VAL A 135 -17.12 -15.60 -6.55
N ASN A 136 -18.36 -15.18 -6.30
CA ASN A 136 -19.30 -15.77 -5.38
C ASN A 136 -19.24 -17.31 -5.45
N PRO A 137 -19.01 -18.03 -4.33
CA PRO A 137 -18.91 -19.50 -4.35
C PRO A 137 -20.17 -20.19 -4.87
N LYS A 138 -21.30 -19.47 -5.00
CA LYS A 138 -22.52 -19.96 -5.66
C LYS A 138 -22.42 -20.08 -7.19
N MET A 139 -21.39 -19.52 -7.83
CA MET A 139 -21.18 -19.63 -9.29
C MET A 139 -20.35 -20.86 -9.69
N LEU A 140 -19.84 -21.64 -8.75
CA LEU A 140 -19.06 -22.86 -9.01
C LEU A 140 -19.82 -24.12 -8.56
N SER A 141 -21.12 -24.23 -8.85
CA SER A 141 -21.78 -25.54 -8.83
C SER A 141 -21.67 -26.20 -10.21
N PRO A 142 -20.96 -27.33 -10.36
CA PRO A 142 -20.97 -28.12 -11.57
C PRO A 142 -22.28 -28.91 -11.66
N SER A 143 -23.34 -28.22 -12.05
CA SER A 143 -24.63 -28.86 -12.32
C SER A 143 -25.42 -28.00 -13.30
N GLN A 144 -24.91 -27.88 -14.51
CA GLN A 144 -25.66 -27.65 -15.75
C GLN A 144 -24.66 -27.52 -16.89
N PHE A 145 -24.18 -28.66 -17.40
CA PHE A 145 -24.11 -29.03 -18.82
C PHE A 145 -23.72 -30.50 -18.89
#